data_AF-A0A1H1XNP8-F1
#
_entry.id   AF-A0A1H1XNP8-F1
#
_cell.length_a   1.000
_cell.length_b   1.000
_cell.length_c   1.000
_cell.angle_alpha   90.00
_cell.angle_beta   90.00
_cell.angle_gamma   90.00
#
_symmetry.space_group_name_H-M   'P 1'
#
loop_
_entity.id
_entity.type
_entity.pdbx_description
1 polymer ?
#
loop_
_entity_poly.entity_id
_entity_poly.type
_entity_poly.pdbx_seq_one_letter_code
_entity_poly.pdbx_strand_id
1 'polypeptide(L)'
;MPLVARFSSDAVVRLVTGILVLFSAWLLAHLTWMLIEPDSVLPPPASLGYPTSGNDVAGQPGFRELAVLSVLGRAPAADGPVVVNAPDTKLSWTLKGVLSDPDPKRSAAILSTQGQPEKLYRVGAELPGQVRLDQVLADRVMLVRDGQLETLRLKQHDAAAGRSPARRAALPTTDSNVTLAPDGGVARIDRDAWLNDPQRFMEVISATPVMVDGAMYGLEVTPSRNAREFEAAGLKPGDVITDVDGTPIADIEDYRDILKGLTDASSVAVSLERDGEPMNITITMD
;
A
#
# COMPACT_ATOMS: atom_id res chain seq x y z
N MET A 1 -79.48 -29.78 -50.94
CA MET A 1 -78.24 -30.57 -51.10
C MET A 1 -77.08 -29.69 -50.65
N PRO A 2 -76.43 -29.94 -49.51
CA PRO A 2 -75.30 -29.10 -49.09
C PRO A 2 -74.04 -29.49 -49.87
N LEU A 3 -73.42 -28.51 -50.55
CA LEU A 3 -72.09 -28.67 -51.14
C LEU A 3 -71.06 -28.77 -50.00
N VAL A 4 -70.57 -29.98 -49.75
CA VAL A 4 -69.42 -30.21 -48.88
C VAL A 4 -68.16 -29.94 -49.70
N ALA A 5 -67.56 -28.77 -49.50
CA ALA A 5 -66.26 -28.44 -50.07
C ALA A 5 -65.19 -29.41 -49.53
N ARG A 6 -64.74 -30.34 -50.37
CA ARG A 6 -63.63 -31.25 -50.05
C ARG A 6 -62.33 -30.49 -50.26
N PHE A 7 -61.82 -29.86 -49.21
CA PHE A 7 -60.48 -29.28 -49.22
C PHE A 7 -59.47 -30.40 -49.54
N SER A 8 -58.65 -30.21 -50.56
CA SER A 8 -57.57 -31.14 -50.90
C SER A 8 -56.61 -31.25 -49.72
N SER A 9 -56.37 -32.46 -49.23
CA SER A 9 -55.47 -32.72 -48.10
C SER A 9 -54.07 -32.16 -48.33
N ASP A 10 -53.60 -32.15 -49.58
CA ASP A 10 -52.29 -31.57 -49.94
C ASP A 10 -52.24 -30.05 -49.75
N ALA A 11 -53.34 -29.36 -50.04
CA ALA A 11 -53.43 -27.92 -49.81
C ALA A 11 -53.43 -27.61 -48.31
N VAL A 12 -54.13 -28.43 -47.51
CA VAL A 12 -54.14 -28.32 -46.05
C VAL A 12 -52.74 -28.59 -45.48
N VAL A 13 -52.06 -29.65 -45.91
CA VAL A 13 -50.71 -30.00 -45.45
C VAL A 13 -49.71 -28.90 -45.81
N ARG A 14 -49.73 -28.37 -47.03
CA ARG A 14 -48.82 -27.26 -47.42
C ARG A 14 -49.06 -25.99 -46.63
N LEU A 15 -50.33 -25.67 -46.33
CA LEU A 15 -50.69 -24.51 -45.53
C LEU A 15 -50.23 -24.69 -44.07
N VAL A 16 -50.45 -25.88 -43.49
CA VAL A 16 -49.97 -26.22 -42.14
C VAL A 16 -48.45 -26.18 -42.05
N THR A 17 -47.72 -26.75 -43.02
CA THR A 17 -46.26 -26.68 -43.05
C THR A 17 -45.76 -25.24 -43.18
N GLY A 18 -46.40 -24.43 -44.03
CA GLY A 18 -46.07 -23.01 -44.17
C GLY A 18 -46.25 -22.23 -42.86
N ILE A 19 -47.36 -22.47 -42.15
CA ILE A 19 -47.61 -21.87 -40.82
C ILE A 19 -46.55 -22.32 -39.82
N LEU A 20 -46.20 -23.61 -39.79
CA LEU A 20 -45.22 -24.15 -38.85
C LEU A 20 -43.82 -23.55 -39.07
N VAL A 21 -43.41 -23.38 -40.33
CA VAL A 21 -42.13 -22.73 -40.68
C VAL A 21 -42.13 -21.26 -40.26
N LEU A 22 -43.21 -20.52 -40.54
CA LEU A 22 -43.34 -19.13 -40.11
C LEU A 22 -43.30 -18.98 -38.59
N PHE A 23 -44.00 -19.85 -37.87
CA PHE A 23 -44.02 -19.85 -36.41
C PHE A 23 -42.65 -20.17 -35.82
N SER A 24 -41.93 -21.15 -36.41
CA SER A 24 -40.57 -21.49 -35.98
C SER A 24 -39.59 -20.34 -36.23
N ALA A 25 -39.67 -19.66 -37.37
CA ALA A 25 -38.83 -18.50 -37.67
C ALA A 25 -39.10 -17.34 -36.71
N TRP A 26 -40.37 -17.11 -36.37
CA TRP A 26 -40.77 -16.09 -35.40
C TRP A 26 -40.24 -16.39 -33.98
N LEU A 27 -40.34 -17.64 -33.52
CA LEU A 27 -39.77 -18.07 -32.24
C LEU A 27 -38.24 -17.90 -32.19
N LEU A 28 -37.53 -18.26 -33.25
CA LEU A 28 -36.08 -18.11 -33.32
C LEU A 28 -35.65 -16.64 -33.28
N ALA A 29 -36.36 -15.75 -33.97
CA ALA A 29 -36.11 -14.31 -33.91
C ALA A 29 -36.32 -13.77 -32.49
N HIS A 30 -37.40 -14.18 -31.82
CA HIS A 30 -37.71 -13.75 -30.46
C HIS A 30 -36.68 -14.26 -29.43
N LEU A 31 -36.21 -15.50 -29.61
CA LEU A 31 -35.20 -16.12 -28.74
C LEU A 31 -33.81 -15.50 -28.97
N THR A 32 -33.50 -15.14 -30.22
CA THR A 32 -32.29 -14.41 -30.58
C THR A 32 -32.28 -13.02 -29.94
N TRP A 33 -33.42 -12.31 -29.97
CA TRP A 33 -33.54 -10.99 -29.34
C TRP A 33 -33.35 -11.04 -27.82
N MET A 34 -33.90 -12.08 -27.17
CA MET A 34 -33.76 -12.29 -25.73
C MET A 34 -32.30 -12.60 -25.29
N LEU A 35 -31.47 -13.12 -26.19
CA LEU A 35 -30.07 -13.43 -25.88
C LEU A 35 -29.14 -12.22 -26.01
N ILE A 36 -29.51 -11.24 -26.85
CA ILE A 36 -28.70 -10.04 -27.15
C ILE A 36 -28.99 -8.89 -26.19
N GLU A 37 -30.21 -8.78 -25.68
CA GLU A 37 -30.60 -7.80 -24.66
C GLU A 37 -31.06 -8.53 -23.39
N PRO A 38 -30.13 -9.00 -22.51
CA PRO A 38 -30.53 -9.40 -21.18
C PRO A 38 -31.05 -8.15 -20.46
N ASP A 39 -32.36 -8.07 -20.25
CA ASP A 39 -32.97 -7.07 -19.39
C ASP A 39 -32.19 -7.07 -18.07
N SER A 40 -31.48 -5.96 -17.84
CA SER A 40 -30.67 -5.80 -16.64
C SER A 40 -31.63 -5.77 -15.46
N VAL A 41 -31.74 -6.88 -14.71
CA VAL A 41 -32.49 -7.01 -13.45
C VAL A 41 -31.91 -6.16 -12.30
N LEU A 42 -31.07 -5.19 -12.63
CA LEU A 42 -30.49 -4.27 -11.65
C LEU A 42 -31.57 -3.28 -11.24
N PRO A 43 -31.88 -3.17 -9.93
CA PRO A 43 -32.79 -2.15 -9.47
C PRO A 43 -32.25 -0.77 -9.87
N PRO A 44 -33.13 0.19 -10.25
CA PRO A 44 -32.70 1.54 -10.55
C PRO A 44 -31.93 2.10 -9.35
N PRO A 45 -30.80 2.80 -9.57
CA PRO A 45 -30.00 3.32 -8.48
C PRO A 45 -30.86 4.23 -7.61
N ALA A 46 -30.96 3.90 -6.32
CA ALA A 46 -31.57 4.80 -5.36
C ALA A 46 -30.79 6.12 -5.40
N SER A 47 -31.48 7.22 -5.69
CA SER A 47 -30.92 8.55 -5.64
C SER A 47 -30.59 8.89 -4.19
N LEU A 48 -29.35 8.61 -3.78
CA LEU A 48 -28.83 9.01 -2.49
C LEU A 48 -28.56 10.51 -2.52
N GLY A 49 -29.31 11.27 -1.72
CA GLY A 49 -29.00 12.66 -1.42
C GLY A 49 -27.63 12.73 -0.75
N TYR A 50 -26.69 13.47 -1.35
CA TYR A 50 -25.38 13.71 -0.78
C TYR A 50 -25.52 14.58 0.48
N PRO A 51 -25.03 14.16 1.67
CA PRO A 51 -24.82 15.10 2.75
C PRO A 51 -23.64 15.98 2.36
N THR A 52 -23.92 17.23 2.00
CA THR A 52 -22.91 18.28 1.86
C THR A 52 -22.39 18.66 3.25
N SER A 53 -21.57 17.80 3.84
CA SER A 53 -20.74 18.21 4.97
C SER A 53 -19.59 19.04 4.42
N GLY A 54 -19.72 20.35 4.57
CA GLY A 54 -18.67 21.31 4.27
C GLY A 54 -17.39 20.94 5.00
N ASN A 55 -16.34 20.66 4.22
CA ASN A 55 -15.00 21.13 4.51
C ASN A 55 -14.17 20.98 3.25
N ASP A 56 -13.86 22.13 2.68
CA ASP A 56 -12.92 22.34 1.59
C ASP A 56 -11.62 21.55 1.77
N VAL A 57 -11.37 20.66 0.82
CA VAL A 57 -10.02 20.31 0.39
C VAL A 57 -10.07 20.17 -1.12
N ALA A 58 -9.69 21.23 -1.82
CA ALA A 58 -9.31 21.16 -3.22
C ALA A 58 -8.10 20.21 -3.35
N GLY A 59 -8.32 19.01 -3.89
CA GLY A 59 -7.28 18.01 -4.13
C GLY A 59 -7.86 16.79 -4.85
N GLN A 60 -7.50 16.64 -6.13
CA GLN A 60 -7.82 15.59 -7.10
C GLN A 60 -8.97 14.60 -6.78
N PRO A 61 -10.10 14.63 -7.54
CA PRO A 61 -11.28 13.78 -7.30
C PRO A 61 -11.12 12.30 -7.71
N GLY A 62 -9.97 11.87 -8.24
CA GLY A 62 -9.87 10.58 -8.94
C GLY A 62 -10.08 9.33 -8.07
N PHE A 63 -9.33 9.18 -6.98
CA PHE A 63 -9.28 7.90 -6.27
C PHE A 63 -10.48 7.63 -5.37
N ARG A 64 -11.13 8.69 -4.87
CA ARG A 64 -12.28 8.56 -3.96
C ARG A 64 -13.58 8.28 -4.72
N GLU A 65 -13.75 8.83 -5.93
CA GLU A 65 -14.87 8.49 -6.81
C GLU A 65 -14.79 7.02 -7.28
N LEU A 66 -13.59 6.55 -7.62
CA LEU A 66 -13.37 5.15 -8.02
C LEU A 66 -13.64 4.16 -6.88
N ALA A 67 -13.27 4.52 -5.64
CA ALA A 67 -13.57 3.70 -4.47
C ALA A 67 -15.08 3.61 -4.18
N VAL A 68 -15.85 4.66 -4.48
CA VAL A 68 -17.31 4.67 -4.30
C VAL A 68 -18.00 3.80 -5.36
N LEU A 69 -17.48 3.75 -6.59
CA LEU A 69 -18.03 2.89 -7.64
C LEU A 69 -17.92 1.39 -7.35
N SER A 70 -17.18 0.98 -6.30
CA SER A 70 -17.15 -0.41 -5.81
C SER A 70 -16.99 -1.44 -6.94
N VAL A 71 -16.14 -1.15 -7.93
CA VAL A 71 -16.01 -1.90 -9.20
C VAL A 71 -15.66 -3.38 -8.98
N LEU A 72 -15.03 -3.69 -7.85
CA LEU A 72 -14.62 -5.05 -7.45
C LEU A 72 -15.60 -5.74 -6.49
N GLY A 73 -16.77 -5.15 -6.26
CA GLY A 73 -17.76 -5.63 -5.30
C GLY A 73 -17.52 -5.09 -3.89
N ARG A 74 -18.63 -4.86 -3.17
CA ARG A 74 -18.62 -4.42 -1.78
C ARG A 74 -18.72 -5.64 -0.88
N ALA A 75 -17.72 -5.85 -0.01
CA ALA A 75 -17.85 -6.86 1.03
C ALA A 75 -19.10 -6.54 1.85
N PRO A 76 -19.98 -7.53 2.14
CA PRO A 76 -21.10 -7.30 3.04
C PRO A 76 -20.51 -6.80 4.35
N ALA A 77 -21.01 -5.66 4.83
CA ALA A 77 -20.70 -5.17 6.16
C ALA A 77 -21.26 -6.20 7.14
N ALA A 78 -20.50 -7.26 7.40
CA ALA A 78 -20.66 -8.04 8.60
C ALA A 78 -20.51 -7.05 9.75
N ASP A 79 -21.43 -7.07 10.71
CA ASP A 79 -21.26 -6.43 11.99
C ASP A 79 -19.86 -6.81 12.50
N GLY A 80 -18.92 -5.89 12.29
CA GLY A 80 -17.53 -6.12 12.63
C GLY A 80 -17.45 -6.39 14.12
N PRO A 81 -16.49 -7.22 14.58
CA PRO A 81 -16.27 -7.39 16.01
C PRO A 81 -16.18 -6.02 16.65
N VAL A 82 -16.99 -5.78 17.70
CA VAL A 82 -16.99 -4.53 18.45
C VAL A 82 -15.56 -4.28 18.93
N VAL A 83 -14.88 -3.35 18.27
CA VAL A 83 -13.50 -3.00 18.57
C VAL A 83 -13.49 -2.24 19.89
N VAL A 84 -13.43 -2.97 20.99
CA VAL A 84 -13.26 -2.39 22.32
C VAL A 84 -11.79 -1.99 22.43
N ASN A 85 -11.54 -0.69 22.57
CA ASN A 85 -10.18 -0.18 22.70
C ASN A 85 -9.63 -0.58 24.09
N ALA A 86 -8.79 -1.61 24.13
CA ALA A 86 -8.17 -2.15 25.33
C ALA A 86 -6.69 -1.71 25.42
N PRO A 87 -6.16 -1.44 26.63
CA PRO A 87 -4.75 -1.07 26.83
C PRO A 87 -3.77 -2.11 26.24
N ASP A 88 -2.60 -1.67 25.79
CA ASP A 88 -1.56 -2.58 25.31
C ASP A 88 -1.05 -3.47 26.47
N THR A 89 -0.85 -4.76 26.19
CA THR A 89 -0.42 -5.75 27.18
C THR A 89 1.00 -5.47 27.67
N LYS A 90 1.25 -5.75 28.96
CA LYS A 90 2.60 -5.72 29.55
C LYS A 90 3.28 -7.09 29.54
N LEU A 91 2.65 -8.10 28.94
CA LEU A 91 3.21 -9.45 28.84
C LEU A 91 4.44 -9.45 27.92
N SER A 92 5.48 -10.19 28.29
CA SER A 92 6.70 -10.40 27.49
C SER A 92 6.50 -11.36 26.30
N TRP A 93 5.26 -11.49 25.83
CA TRP A 93 4.91 -12.40 24.74
C TRP A 93 5.11 -11.72 23.39
N THR A 94 5.40 -12.54 22.38
CA THR A 94 5.55 -12.05 21.01
C THR A 94 4.50 -12.69 20.13
N LEU A 95 3.64 -11.86 19.55
CA LEU A 95 2.75 -12.28 18.46
C LEU A 95 3.59 -12.37 17.19
N LYS A 96 3.65 -13.56 16.60
CA LYS A 96 4.45 -13.87 15.40
C LYS A 96 3.62 -13.84 14.12
N GLY A 97 2.33 -14.15 14.21
CA GLY A 97 1.42 -14.13 13.08
C GLY A 97 -0.04 -14.24 13.49
N VAL A 98 -0.93 -13.82 12.59
CA VAL A 98 -2.38 -13.92 12.74
C VAL A 98 -2.98 -14.54 11.49
N LEU A 99 -4.00 -15.37 11.68
CA LEU A 99 -4.81 -15.95 10.63
C LEU A 99 -6.25 -15.49 10.86
N SER A 100 -6.70 -14.56 10.02
CA SER A 100 -8.07 -14.04 10.05
C SER A 100 -8.96 -14.86 9.11
N ASP A 101 -10.02 -15.45 9.65
CA ASP A 101 -11.10 -16.10 8.87
C ASP A 101 -12.31 -15.14 8.82
N PRO A 102 -13.11 -15.14 7.73
CA PRO A 102 -14.37 -14.39 7.68
C PRO A 102 -15.31 -14.68 8.86
N ASP A 103 -15.25 -15.89 9.42
CA ASP A 103 -15.88 -16.25 10.68
C ASP A 103 -14.91 -15.98 11.85
N PRO A 104 -15.15 -14.98 12.71
CA PRO A 104 -14.22 -14.58 13.76
C PRO A 104 -13.93 -15.70 14.77
N LYS A 105 -14.80 -16.70 14.89
CA LYS A 105 -14.58 -17.87 15.77
C LYS A 105 -13.54 -18.85 15.22
N ARG A 106 -13.25 -18.78 13.92
CA ARG A 106 -12.26 -19.64 13.23
C ARG A 106 -10.89 -18.99 13.12
N SER A 107 -10.76 -17.73 13.49
CA SER A 107 -9.48 -17.02 13.52
C SER A 107 -8.50 -17.64 14.52
N ALA A 108 -7.21 -17.54 14.21
CA ALA A 108 -6.13 -18.11 15.00
C ALA A 108 -4.90 -17.20 15.05
N ALA A 109 -4.08 -17.34 16.08
CA ALA A 109 -2.87 -16.55 16.29
C ALA A 109 -1.69 -17.46 16.64
N ILE A 110 -0.51 -17.10 16.12
CA ILE A 110 0.75 -17.78 16.44
C ILE A 110 1.48 -16.93 17.48
N LEU A 111 1.61 -17.50 18.68
CA LEU A 111 2.17 -16.81 19.83
C LEU A 111 3.42 -17.54 20.31
N SER A 112 4.44 -16.75 20.65
CA SER A 112 5.65 -17.23 21.31
C SER A 112 5.71 -16.64 22.73
N THR A 113 5.71 -17.53 23.71
CA THR A 113 5.89 -17.17 25.13
C THR A 113 7.35 -17.35 25.52
N GLN A 114 7.84 -16.53 26.45
CA GLN A 114 9.25 -16.54 26.87
C GLN A 114 9.68 -17.94 27.35
N GLY A 115 10.55 -18.59 26.58
CA GLY A 115 11.09 -19.92 26.89
C GLY A 115 10.27 -21.12 26.40
N GLN A 116 9.19 -20.93 25.63
CA GLN A 116 8.49 -22.04 24.95
C GLN A 116 8.49 -21.88 23.43
N PRO A 117 8.41 -22.99 22.68
CA PRO A 117 8.24 -22.94 21.23
C PRO A 117 6.93 -22.24 20.85
N GLU A 118 6.93 -21.64 19.67
CA GLU A 118 5.74 -21.02 19.08
C GLU A 118 4.60 -22.03 18.91
N LYS A 119 3.38 -21.59 19.21
CA LYS A 119 2.19 -22.44 19.09
C LYS A 119 1.02 -21.65 18.54
N LEU A 120 0.19 -22.34 17.76
CA LEU A 120 -1.07 -21.82 17.22
C LEU A 120 -2.19 -21.93 18.26
N TYR A 121 -2.87 -20.82 18.52
CA TYR A 121 -4.04 -20.75 19.40
C TYR A 121 -5.24 -20.21 18.63
N ARG A 122 -6.42 -20.80 18.84
CA ARG A 122 -7.68 -20.34 18.24
C ARG A 122 -8.42 -19.41 19.19
N VAL A 123 -9.33 -18.59 18.65
CA VAL A 123 -10.23 -17.76 19.46
C VAL A 123 -10.95 -18.63 20.51
N GLY A 124 -10.94 -18.17 21.76
CA GLY A 124 -11.47 -18.87 22.94
C GLY A 124 -10.47 -19.82 23.63
N ALA A 125 -9.29 -20.07 23.07
CA ALA A 125 -8.30 -20.93 23.70
C ALA A 125 -7.68 -20.31 24.97
N GLU A 126 -7.39 -21.17 25.94
CA GLU A 126 -6.61 -20.81 27.13
C GLU A 126 -5.11 -20.88 26.84
N LEU A 127 -4.40 -19.85 27.27
CA LEU A 127 -2.97 -19.68 27.13
C LEU A 127 -2.29 -19.82 28.49
N PRO A 128 -0.97 -20.07 28.53
CA PRO A 128 -0.21 -20.12 29.77
C PRO A 128 -0.42 -18.86 30.63
N GLY A 129 -0.55 -19.01 31.95
CA GLY A 129 -0.70 -17.85 32.84
C GLY A 129 -2.10 -17.25 32.95
N GLN A 130 -3.16 -18.08 32.83
CA GLN A 130 -4.57 -17.68 33.03
C GLN A 130 -5.04 -16.58 32.06
N VAL A 131 -4.50 -16.62 30.85
CA VAL A 131 -4.87 -15.70 29.77
C VAL A 131 -5.78 -16.44 28.79
N ARG A 132 -6.82 -15.79 28.28
CA ARG A 132 -7.68 -16.33 27.22
C ARG A 132 -7.59 -15.47 25.97
N LEU A 133 -7.53 -16.09 24.80
CA LEU A 133 -7.63 -15.37 23.52
C LEU A 133 -9.10 -15.02 23.27
N ASP A 134 -9.46 -13.74 23.36
CA ASP A 134 -10.83 -13.29 23.15
C ASP A 134 -11.12 -13.04 21.68
N GLN A 135 -10.23 -12.30 21.00
CA GLN A 135 -10.39 -11.95 19.59
C GLN A 135 -9.04 -11.89 18.87
N VAL A 136 -9.08 -12.24 17.58
CA VAL A 136 -7.93 -12.12 16.66
C VAL A 136 -8.30 -11.12 15.59
N LEU A 137 -7.49 -10.07 15.47
CA LEU A 137 -7.61 -9.03 14.45
C LEU A 137 -6.40 -9.12 13.50
N ALA A 138 -6.44 -8.32 12.42
CA ALA A 138 -5.43 -8.36 11.37
C ALA A 138 -4.03 -7.91 11.83
N ASP A 139 -3.92 -7.02 12.81
CA ASP A 139 -2.67 -6.43 13.29
C ASP A 139 -2.38 -6.71 14.78
N ARG A 140 -3.34 -7.29 15.49
CA ARG A 140 -3.29 -7.47 16.95
C ARG A 140 -4.20 -8.61 17.41
N VAL A 141 -3.98 -9.08 18.62
CA VAL A 141 -4.90 -9.99 19.32
C VAL A 141 -5.35 -9.36 20.63
N MET A 142 -6.62 -9.58 20.97
CA MET A 142 -7.18 -9.18 22.25
C MET A 142 -7.19 -10.39 23.18
N LEU A 143 -6.56 -10.20 24.34
CA LEU A 143 -6.45 -11.21 25.37
C LEU A 143 -7.26 -10.77 26.59
N VAL A 144 -7.77 -11.74 27.35
CA VAL A 144 -8.40 -11.50 28.65
C VAL A 144 -7.51 -12.13 29.71
N ARG A 145 -7.09 -11.33 30.69
CA ARG A 145 -6.30 -11.77 31.85
C ARG A 145 -6.94 -11.20 33.11
N ASP A 146 -7.24 -12.07 34.08
CA ASP A 146 -7.92 -11.66 35.33
C ASP A 146 -9.22 -10.86 35.11
N GLY A 147 -9.91 -11.11 33.98
CA GLY A 147 -11.12 -10.39 33.58
C GLY A 147 -10.89 -9.02 32.92
N GLN A 148 -9.65 -8.59 32.72
CA GLN A 148 -9.30 -7.38 31.97
C GLN A 148 -8.92 -7.71 30.53
N LEU A 149 -9.39 -6.90 29.58
CA LEU A 149 -8.97 -6.96 28.18
C LEU A 149 -7.62 -6.26 28.01
N GLU A 150 -6.69 -6.93 27.35
CA GLU A 150 -5.37 -6.42 26.98
C GLU A 150 -5.12 -6.67 25.49
N THR A 151 -4.39 -5.77 24.84
CA THR A 151 -4.06 -5.86 23.41
C THR A 151 -2.61 -6.28 23.22
N LEU A 152 -2.35 -7.38 22.51
CA LEU A 152 -1.00 -7.74 22.04
C LEU A 152 -0.89 -7.47 20.54
N ARG A 153 -0.05 -6.52 20.17
CA ARG A 153 0.16 -6.15 18.76
C ARG A 153 1.16 -7.08 18.08
N LEU A 154 0.96 -7.28 16.79
CA LEU A 154 1.89 -8.00 15.95
C LEU A 154 3.16 -7.14 15.81
N LYS A 155 4.33 -7.71 16.13
CA LYS A 155 5.60 -7.06 15.82
C LYS A 155 5.79 -7.08 14.30
N GLN A 156 5.33 -6.03 13.65
CA GLN A 156 5.72 -5.75 12.27
C GLN A 156 7.19 -5.33 12.34
N HIS A 157 8.06 -6.00 11.59
CA HIS A 157 9.34 -5.37 11.29
C HIS A 157 8.99 -4.07 10.57
N ASP A 158 9.43 -2.95 11.13
CA ASP A 158 9.09 -1.61 10.69
C ASP A 158 9.67 -1.33 9.29
N ALA A 159 9.04 -1.88 8.24
CA ALA A 159 9.11 -1.35 6.89
C ALA A 159 8.12 -0.18 6.70
N ALA A 160 7.37 0.19 7.75
CA ALA A 160 6.27 1.15 7.70
C ALA A 160 6.33 2.27 8.76
N ALA A 161 7.28 2.24 9.71
CA ALA A 161 7.44 3.32 10.71
C ALA A 161 8.09 4.61 10.14
N GLY A 162 8.31 4.69 8.83
CA GLY A 162 8.70 5.94 8.14
C GLY A 162 7.53 6.73 7.54
N ARG A 163 6.33 6.13 7.41
CA ARG A 163 5.19 6.83 6.78
C ARG A 163 4.31 7.47 7.85
N SER A 164 4.82 8.55 8.43
CA SER A 164 3.96 9.52 9.09
C SER A 164 2.83 9.90 8.13
N PRO A 165 1.54 9.86 8.53
CA PRO A 165 0.50 10.46 7.74
C PRO A 165 0.89 11.93 7.62
N ALA A 166 1.07 12.41 6.39
CA ALA A 166 1.46 13.78 6.12
C ALA A 166 0.47 14.73 6.81
N ARG A 167 0.79 15.12 8.06
CA ARG A 167 0.32 16.35 8.67
C ARG A 167 0.75 17.39 7.66
N ARG A 168 -0.22 17.97 6.95
CA ARG A 168 0.02 19.07 6.01
C ARG A 168 1.03 19.98 6.67
N ALA A 169 2.27 19.91 6.18
CA ALA A 169 3.34 20.71 6.71
C ALA A 169 2.90 22.14 6.38
N ALA A 170 2.57 22.89 7.42
CA ALA A 170 2.64 24.32 7.32
C ALA A 170 4.01 24.64 6.72
N LEU A 171 4.03 25.45 5.67
CA LEU A 171 5.27 25.88 5.05
C LEU A 171 6.24 26.32 6.17
N PRO A 172 7.51 25.86 6.15
CA PRO A 172 8.47 26.35 7.10
C PRO A 172 8.58 27.87 6.89
N THR A 173 8.21 28.65 7.89
CA THR A 173 8.71 30.02 8.01
C THR A 173 10.20 29.90 8.19
N THR A 174 10.95 30.24 7.14
CA THR A 174 12.40 30.25 7.11
C THR A 174 12.92 31.25 8.14
N ASP A 175 13.48 30.75 9.24
CA ASP A 175 14.43 31.51 10.04
C ASP A 175 15.75 31.53 9.27
N SER A 176 15.95 32.59 8.49
CA SER A 176 17.14 32.83 7.68
C SER A 176 18.36 33.14 8.56
N ASN A 177 18.98 32.12 9.16
CA ASN A 177 20.36 32.20 9.63
C ASN A 177 21.29 31.58 8.58
N VAL A 178 21.53 32.35 7.52
CA VAL A 178 22.55 32.06 6.51
C VAL A 178 23.92 32.09 7.18
N THR A 179 24.64 30.97 7.15
CA THR A 179 26.05 30.93 7.60
C THR A 179 26.93 31.45 6.46
N LEU A 180 27.63 32.57 6.69
CA LEU A 180 28.51 33.20 5.70
C LEU A 180 29.85 32.47 5.56
N ALA A 181 30.37 32.38 4.33
CA ALA A 181 31.76 32.01 4.07
C ALA A 181 32.74 33.11 4.57
N PRO A 182 34.02 32.79 4.85
CA PRO A 182 35.03 33.74 5.36
C PRO A 182 35.26 34.99 4.47
N ASP A 183 34.84 34.91 3.22
CA ASP A 183 34.98 35.87 2.14
C ASP A 183 33.65 36.57 1.78
N GLY A 184 32.61 36.36 2.59
CA GLY A 184 31.33 37.08 2.49
C GLY A 184 30.39 36.58 1.38
N GLY A 185 30.72 35.47 0.72
CA GLY A 185 29.85 34.79 -0.24
C GLY A 185 28.95 33.75 0.40
N VAL A 186 27.80 33.50 -0.22
CA VAL A 186 26.95 32.33 0.03
C VAL A 186 27.58 31.11 -0.66
N ALA A 187 27.87 30.04 0.09
CA ALA A 187 28.38 28.80 -0.47
C ALA A 187 27.30 28.14 -1.34
N ARG A 188 27.61 27.90 -2.61
CA ARG A 188 26.72 27.29 -3.62
C ARG A 188 27.48 26.20 -4.36
N ILE A 189 26.77 25.16 -4.80
CA ILE A 189 27.34 24.06 -5.60
C ILE A 189 27.01 24.36 -7.06
N ASP A 190 28.03 24.48 -7.92
CA ASP A 190 27.85 24.87 -9.34
C ASP A 190 27.30 23.71 -10.19
N ARG A 191 25.97 23.73 -10.43
CA ARG A 191 25.22 22.75 -11.25
C ARG A 191 25.80 22.52 -12.66
N ASP A 192 26.29 23.58 -13.29
CA ASP A 192 26.79 23.51 -14.67
C ASP A 192 28.16 22.81 -14.75
N ALA A 193 28.97 22.90 -13.68
CA ALA A 193 30.22 22.15 -13.58
C ALA A 193 29.96 20.65 -13.34
N TRP A 194 28.85 20.33 -12.65
CA TRP A 194 28.40 18.97 -12.34
C TRP A 194 27.92 18.17 -13.57
N LEU A 195 27.22 18.83 -14.51
CA LEU A 195 26.69 18.19 -15.72
C LEU A 195 27.75 17.80 -16.76
N ASN A 196 28.91 18.47 -16.77
CA ASN A 196 29.88 18.37 -17.85
C ASN A 196 31.01 17.35 -17.62
N ASP A 197 31.25 16.90 -16.38
CA ASP A 197 32.40 16.02 -16.07
C ASP A 197 32.08 14.99 -14.96
N PRO A 198 31.23 13.97 -15.23
CA PRO A 198 30.75 13.01 -14.23
C PRO A 198 31.85 12.13 -13.60
N GLN A 199 33.06 12.10 -14.17
CA GLN A 199 34.21 11.41 -13.57
C GLN A 199 34.83 12.16 -12.38
N ARG A 200 34.62 13.48 -12.26
CA ARG A 200 35.12 14.27 -11.13
C ARG A 200 34.34 14.05 -9.83
N PHE A 201 33.13 13.52 -9.91
CA PHE A 201 32.35 13.16 -8.72
C PHE A 201 32.96 11.96 -7.96
N MET A 202 33.59 11.03 -8.67
CA MET A 202 34.39 9.95 -8.05
C MET A 202 35.62 10.49 -7.29
N GLU A 203 35.96 11.78 -7.42
CA GLU A 203 37.04 12.46 -6.69
C GLU A 203 36.54 13.25 -5.46
N VAL A 204 35.22 13.34 -5.23
CA VAL A 204 34.59 14.13 -4.15
C VAL A 204 34.06 13.23 -3.02
N ILE A 205 33.44 12.10 -3.33
CA ILE A 205 32.97 11.10 -2.36
C ILE A 205 33.44 9.72 -2.82
N SER A 206 34.10 8.96 -1.94
CA SER A 206 34.39 7.55 -2.19
C SER A 206 33.28 6.72 -1.56
N ALA A 207 32.64 5.91 -2.40
CA ALA A 207 31.47 5.14 -2.01
C ALA A 207 31.79 3.64 -2.17
N THR A 208 31.81 2.90 -1.06
CA THR A 208 32.18 1.49 -1.02
C THR A 208 30.96 0.63 -0.70
N PRO A 209 30.62 -0.36 -1.54
CA PRO A 209 29.46 -1.21 -1.30
C PRO A 209 29.66 -2.06 -0.04
N VAL A 210 28.66 -2.05 0.84
CA VAL A 210 28.62 -2.87 2.05
C VAL A 210 27.76 -4.09 1.76
N MET A 211 28.34 -5.28 1.89
CA MET A 211 27.68 -6.55 1.66
C MET A 211 27.34 -7.22 3.00
N VAL A 212 26.11 -7.69 3.16
CA VAL A 212 25.65 -8.48 4.31
C VAL A 212 24.99 -9.75 3.78
N ASP A 213 25.41 -10.92 4.29
CA ASP A 213 24.92 -12.24 3.86
C ASP A 213 25.02 -12.50 2.34
N GLY A 214 25.99 -11.88 1.67
CA GLY A 214 26.19 -12.00 0.23
C GLY A 214 25.27 -11.13 -0.64
N ALA A 215 24.40 -10.32 -0.03
CA ALA A 215 23.59 -9.32 -0.70
C ALA A 215 24.10 -7.90 -0.41
N MET A 216 23.83 -6.95 -1.32
CA MET A 216 24.16 -5.54 -1.10
C MET A 216 23.22 -4.97 -0.03
N TYR A 217 23.80 -4.46 1.06
CA TYR A 217 23.04 -3.84 2.15
C TYR A 217 22.96 -2.32 2.00
N GLY A 218 24.06 -1.69 1.58
CA GLY A 218 24.14 -0.24 1.49
C GLY A 218 25.46 0.23 0.90
N LEU A 219 25.66 1.54 0.95
CA LEU A 219 26.83 2.23 0.42
C LEU A 219 27.51 3.04 1.51
N GLU A 220 28.69 2.60 1.94
CA GLU A 220 29.51 3.36 2.89
C GLU A 220 30.12 4.57 2.18
N VAL A 221 29.92 5.75 2.75
CA VAL A 221 30.42 7.00 2.17
C VAL A 221 31.57 7.56 2.99
N THR A 222 32.63 7.93 2.29
CA THR A 222 33.82 8.56 2.87
C THR A 222 34.15 9.85 2.11
N PRO A 223 34.62 10.90 2.81
CA PRO A 223 35.04 12.12 2.15
C PRO A 223 36.27 11.84 1.29
N SER A 224 36.25 12.28 0.03
CA SER A 224 37.43 12.23 -0.83
C SER A 224 38.15 13.58 -0.76
N ARG A 225 38.34 14.30 -1.87
CA ARG A 225 39.15 15.54 -1.89
C ARG A 225 38.42 16.76 -1.32
N ASN A 226 37.08 16.78 -1.36
CA ASN A 226 36.24 17.90 -0.94
C ASN A 226 35.46 17.58 0.34
N ALA A 227 36.17 17.43 1.47
CA ALA A 227 35.55 17.16 2.77
C ALA A 227 34.48 18.20 3.18
N ARG A 228 34.59 19.45 2.68
CA ARG A 228 33.65 20.53 3.00
C ARG A 228 32.25 20.30 2.44
N GLU A 229 32.13 19.74 1.23
CA GLU A 229 30.84 19.45 0.60
C GLU A 229 30.17 18.24 1.26
N PHE A 230 30.99 17.28 1.66
CA PHE A 230 30.56 16.11 2.42
C PHE A 230 29.99 16.50 3.79
N GLU A 231 30.68 17.38 4.53
CA GLU A 231 30.18 17.92 5.80
C GLU A 231 28.97 18.84 5.61
N ALA A 232 28.93 19.65 4.54
CA ALA A 232 27.81 20.53 4.23
C ALA A 232 26.52 19.74 3.91
N ALA A 233 26.65 18.52 3.35
CA ALA A 233 25.54 17.59 3.16
C ALA A 233 25.07 16.93 4.48
N GLY A 234 25.75 17.16 5.61
CA GLY A 234 25.44 16.55 6.91
C GLY A 234 25.93 15.09 7.05
N LEU A 235 26.75 14.62 6.11
CA LEU A 235 27.34 13.30 6.13
C LEU A 235 28.57 13.26 7.04
N LYS A 236 28.83 12.10 7.63
CA LYS A 236 30.03 11.80 8.40
C LYS A 236 30.76 10.60 7.78
N PRO A 237 32.10 10.55 7.92
CA PRO A 237 32.87 9.44 7.40
C PRO A 237 32.42 8.14 8.06
N GLY A 238 32.13 7.11 7.26
CA GLY A 238 31.65 5.81 7.76
C GLY A 238 30.12 5.70 7.86
N ASP A 239 29.38 6.72 7.44
CA ASP A 239 27.94 6.60 7.24
C ASP A 239 27.63 5.55 6.15
N VAL A 240 26.66 4.67 6.41
CA VAL A 240 26.21 3.67 5.43
C VAL A 240 24.84 4.06 4.92
N ILE A 241 24.75 4.49 3.67
CA ILE A 241 23.47 4.84 3.03
C ILE A 241 22.71 3.55 2.70
N THR A 242 21.46 3.45 3.17
CA THR A 242 20.59 2.29 2.98
C THR A 242 19.41 2.59 2.06
N ASP A 243 19.02 3.85 1.92
CA ASP A 243 17.90 4.29 1.07
C ASP A 243 18.13 5.71 0.54
N VAL A 244 17.75 5.95 -0.72
CA VAL A 244 17.77 7.26 -1.36
C VAL A 244 16.40 7.51 -1.99
N ASP A 245 15.73 8.57 -1.54
CA ASP A 245 14.40 8.99 -2.01
C ASP A 245 13.33 7.88 -1.94
N GLY A 246 13.42 7.01 -0.93
CA GLY A 246 12.50 5.89 -0.74
C GLY A 246 12.81 4.66 -1.61
N THR A 247 13.95 4.67 -2.31
CA THR A 247 14.49 3.52 -3.02
C THR A 247 15.62 2.88 -2.20
N PRO A 248 15.45 1.63 -1.72
CA PRO A 248 16.50 0.92 -0.99
C PRO A 248 17.72 0.68 -1.87
N ILE A 249 18.93 0.91 -1.35
CA ILE A 249 20.18 0.66 -2.08
C ILE A 249 20.32 -0.81 -2.49
N ALA A 250 19.79 -1.74 -1.68
CA ALA A 250 19.77 -3.16 -1.96
C ALA A 250 19.04 -3.55 -3.26
N ASP A 251 18.06 -2.73 -3.68
CA ASP A 251 17.22 -2.98 -4.87
C ASP A 251 17.80 -2.36 -6.14
N ILE A 252 18.93 -1.66 -6.04
CA ILE A 252 19.49 -0.86 -7.13
C ILE A 252 20.47 -1.71 -7.93
N GLU A 253 20.04 -2.11 -9.13
CA GLU A 253 20.86 -2.89 -10.07
C GLU A 253 21.93 -2.02 -10.76
N ASP A 254 21.63 -0.75 -11.02
CA ASP A 254 22.54 0.21 -11.63
C ASP A 254 22.59 1.53 -10.84
N TYR A 255 23.76 1.84 -10.28
CA TYR A 255 24.02 3.07 -9.52
C TYR A 255 23.76 4.35 -10.33
N ARG A 256 23.77 4.26 -11.67
CA ARG A 256 23.49 5.41 -12.54
C ARG A 256 22.06 5.90 -12.43
N ASP A 257 21.11 5.07 -12.01
CA ASP A 257 19.71 5.47 -11.86
C ASP A 257 19.52 6.35 -10.61
N ILE A 258 20.31 6.14 -9.57
CA ILE A 258 20.41 7.07 -8.42
C ILE A 258 20.91 8.43 -8.89
N LEU A 259 21.99 8.45 -9.68
CA LEU A 259 22.61 9.67 -10.19
C LEU A 259 21.67 10.47 -11.09
N LYS A 260 20.83 9.80 -11.90
CA LYS A 260 19.78 10.44 -12.69
C LYS A 260 18.70 11.06 -11.81
N GLY A 261 18.23 10.36 -10.77
CA GLY A 261 17.26 10.91 -9.81
C GLY A 261 17.77 12.16 -9.09
N LEU A 262 19.05 12.15 -8.69
CA LEU A 262 19.77 13.30 -8.12
C LEU A 262 19.95 14.46 -9.12
N THR A 263 19.80 14.18 -10.43
CA THR A 263 19.94 15.19 -11.49
C THR A 263 18.77 16.17 -11.50
N ASP A 264 17.56 15.66 -11.26
CA ASP A 264 16.32 16.41 -11.46
C ASP A 264 15.74 16.94 -10.13
N ALA A 265 16.29 16.51 -8.99
CA ALA A 265 15.83 16.86 -7.66
C ALA A 265 16.60 18.07 -7.07
N SER A 266 15.86 19.03 -6.50
CA SER A 266 16.41 20.13 -5.69
C SER A 266 16.73 19.74 -4.25
N SER A 267 16.22 18.60 -3.80
CA SER A 267 16.54 18.00 -2.51
C SER A 267 16.33 16.51 -2.57
N VAL A 268 17.16 15.73 -1.88
CA VAL A 268 17.03 14.29 -1.77
C VAL A 268 17.00 13.86 -0.32
N ALA A 269 16.02 13.04 0.02
CA ALA A 269 15.96 12.36 1.31
C ALA A 269 16.89 11.14 1.28
N VAL A 270 17.76 11.01 2.27
CA VAL A 270 18.69 9.89 2.40
C VAL A 270 18.52 9.26 3.77
N SER A 271 18.29 7.95 3.79
CA SER A 271 18.33 7.16 5.02
C SER A 271 19.69 6.47 5.12
N LEU A 272 20.35 6.62 6.25
CA LEU A 272 21.69 6.10 6.51
C LEU A 272 21.78 5.47 7.90
N GLU A 273 22.80 4.65 8.11
CA GLU A 273 23.18 4.11 9.39
C GLU A 273 24.49 4.77 9.84
N ARG A 274 24.49 5.32 11.05
CA ARG A 274 25.65 5.96 11.67
C ARG A 274 25.91 5.31 13.01
N ASP A 275 27.11 4.75 13.18
CA ASP A 275 27.49 4.02 14.40
C ASP A 275 26.51 2.88 14.77
N GLY A 276 25.81 2.31 13.79
CA GLY A 276 24.78 1.28 13.99
C GLY A 276 23.37 1.80 14.26
N GLU A 277 23.16 3.13 14.30
CA GLU A 277 21.85 3.74 14.50
C GLU A 277 21.28 4.29 13.17
N PRO A 278 20.01 4.02 12.85
CA PRO A 278 19.37 4.55 11.65
C PRO A 278 19.09 6.06 11.80
N MET A 279 19.44 6.82 10.77
CA MET A 279 19.27 8.27 10.67
C MET A 279 18.73 8.67 9.31
N ASN A 280 17.92 9.73 9.28
CA ASN A 280 17.44 10.33 8.02
C ASN A 280 17.96 11.76 7.90
N ILE A 281 18.52 12.08 6.74
CA ILE A 281 18.99 13.42 6.40
C ILE A 281 18.36 13.87 5.08
N THR A 282 18.23 15.18 4.89
CA THR A 282 17.82 15.76 3.61
C THR A 282 18.96 16.59 3.07
N ILE A 283 19.45 16.20 1.89
CA ILE A 283 20.52 16.90 1.18
C ILE A 283 19.85 17.82 0.18
N THR A 284 20.15 19.12 0.23
CA THR A 284 19.62 20.10 -0.74
C THR A 284 20.66 20.31 -1.84
N MET A 285 20.23 20.26 -3.11
CA MET A 285 21.05 20.54 -4.28
C MET A 285 20.71 21.93 -4.82
N ASP A 286 21.74 22.71 -5.14
CA ASP A 286 21.62 23.98 -5.90
C ASP A 286 21.69 23.71 -7.41
#